data_AF-A0A2V8G821-F1
#
_entry.id   AF-A0A2V8G821-F1
#
_cell.length_a   1.000
_cell.length_b   1.000
_cell.length_c   1.000
_cell.angle_alpha   90.00
_cell.angle_beta   90.00
_cell.angle_gamma   90.00
#
_symmetry.space_group_name_H-M   'P 1'
#
loop_
_entity.id
_entity.type
_entity.pdbx_description
1 polymer ?
#
loop_
_entity_poly.entity_id
_entity_poly.type
_entity_poly.pdbx_seq_one_letter_code
_entity_poly.pdbx_strand_id
1 'polypeptide(L)'
;MVAKSSKPARRIGRPPAGAREGERVKDYPQLSIRVPGDIKDKLHALSVVSARPQWRLISDAIECYLREQPEPEQRMVDELVGRSRARNLRARGKND
;
A
#
# COMPACT_ATOMS: atom_id res chain seq x y z
N MET A 1 -45.65 6.08 9.06
CA MET A 1 -44.49 6.50 8.26
C MET A 1 -43.53 5.32 8.18
N VAL A 2 -43.38 4.69 7.01
CA VAL A 2 -42.55 3.47 6.86
C VAL A 2 -41.14 3.89 6.46
N ALA A 3 -40.17 3.62 7.32
CA ALA A 3 -38.75 3.85 7.04
C ALA A 3 -38.28 2.86 5.95
N LYS A 4 -37.80 3.40 4.83
CA LYS A 4 -37.10 2.61 3.80
C LYS A 4 -35.68 2.34 4.29
N SER A 5 -35.38 1.09 4.61
CA SER A 5 -34.02 0.63 4.88
C SER A 5 -33.19 0.69 3.59
N SER A 6 -32.19 1.58 3.55
CA SER A 6 -31.21 1.64 2.47
C SER A 6 -30.32 0.40 2.55
N LYS A 7 -30.57 -0.58 1.68
CA LYS A 7 -29.65 -1.72 1.49
C LYS A 7 -28.29 -1.18 1.02
N PRO A 8 -27.16 -1.63 1.58
CA PRO A 8 -25.85 -1.22 1.10
C PRO A 8 -25.68 -1.69 -0.35
N ALA A 9 -25.30 -0.78 -1.24
CA ALA A 9 -25.04 -1.09 -2.63
C ALA A 9 -24.01 -2.23 -2.70
N ARG A 10 -24.38 -3.34 -3.35
CA ARG A 10 -23.45 -4.42 -3.69
C ARG A 10 -22.33 -3.79 -4.53
N ARG A 11 -21.08 -3.84 -4.06
CA ARG A 11 -19.90 -3.48 -4.85
C ARG A 11 -19.86 -4.36 -6.09
N ILE A 12 -20.36 -3.84 -7.22
CA ILE A 12 -20.25 -4.46 -8.53
C ILE A 12 -18.85 -4.11 -9.04
N GLY A 13 -17.93 -5.06 -8.91
CA GLY A 13 -16.55 -4.96 -9.39
C GLY A 13 -15.68 -6.06 -8.76
N ARG A 14 -14.73 -6.62 -9.52
CA ARG A 14 -13.71 -7.50 -8.93
C ARG A 14 -13.00 -6.73 -7.80
N PRO A 15 -12.71 -7.36 -6.65
CA PRO A 15 -11.84 -6.75 -5.65
C PRO A 15 -10.59 -6.24 -6.35
N PRO A 16 -10.04 -5.06 -5.99
CA PRO A 16 -8.75 -4.66 -6.52
C PRO A 16 -7.75 -5.80 -6.25
N ALA A 17 -7.32 -6.44 -7.33
CA ALA A 17 -6.28 -7.45 -7.28
C ALA A 17 -5.01 -6.79 -6.75
N GLY A 18 -4.28 -7.47 -5.89
CA GLY A 18 -3.00 -6.99 -5.40
C GLY A 18 -1.97 -6.83 -6.52
N ALA A 19 -0.77 -6.39 -6.14
CA ALA A 19 0.40 -6.32 -6.98
C ALA A 19 0.75 -7.65 -7.65
N ARG A 20 0.43 -8.79 -7.03
CA ARG A 20 0.64 -10.14 -7.59
C ARG A 20 -0.67 -10.92 -7.72
N GLU A 21 -0.67 -11.91 -8.61
CA GLU A 21 -1.80 -12.82 -8.77
C GLU A 21 -2.13 -13.52 -7.45
N GLY A 22 -3.42 -13.59 -7.11
CA GLY A 22 -3.91 -14.17 -5.86
C GLY A 22 -3.83 -13.25 -4.63
N GLU A 23 -3.10 -12.14 -4.69
CA GLU A 23 -3.06 -11.18 -3.59
C GLU A 23 -4.35 -10.33 -3.53
N ARG A 24 -4.83 -10.05 -2.32
CA ARG A 24 -5.96 -9.14 -2.09
C ARG A 24 -5.44 -7.91 -1.36
N VAL A 25 -5.72 -6.72 -1.88
CA VAL A 25 -5.24 -5.44 -1.29
C VAL A 25 -5.67 -5.29 0.18
N LYS A 26 -6.84 -5.82 0.57
CA LYS A 26 -7.32 -5.78 1.96
C LYS A 26 -6.44 -6.55 2.96
N ASP A 27 -5.62 -7.49 2.47
CA ASP A 27 -4.74 -8.31 3.29
C ASP A 27 -3.34 -7.67 3.41
N TYR A 28 -3.09 -6.52 2.75
CA TYR A 28 -1.83 -5.79 2.85
C TYR A 28 -1.68 -5.11 4.22
N PRO A 29 -0.45 -4.95 4.73
CA PRO A 29 -0.20 -4.12 5.91
C PRO A 29 -0.67 -2.68 5.67
N GLN A 30 -1.38 -2.11 6.65
CA GLN A 30 -1.84 -0.73 6.58
C GLN A 30 -0.69 0.23 6.92
N LEU A 31 -0.41 1.16 6.02
CA LEU A 31 0.51 2.29 6.23
C LEU A 31 -0.31 3.57 6.43
N SER A 32 -0.14 4.24 7.57
CA SER A 32 -0.79 5.52 7.88
C SER A 32 0.27 6.59 8.08
N ILE A 33 0.33 7.57 7.18
CA ILE A 33 1.27 8.70 7.23
C ILE A 33 0.53 10.03 7.11
N ARG A 34 1.04 11.07 7.76
CA ARG A 34 0.58 12.45 7.56
C ARG A 34 1.48 13.10 6.54
N VAL A 35 0.88 13.82 5.60
CA VAL A 35 1.58 14.54 4.52
C VAL A 35 0.99 15.94 4.34
N PRO A 36 1.72 16.89 3.76
CA PRO A 36 1.16 18.17 3.35
C PRO A 36 -0.07 18.01 2.43
N GLY A 37 -1.01 18.95 2.51
CA GLY A 37 -2.28 18.88 1.78
C GLY A 37 -2.08 18.82 0.26
N ASP A 38 -1.16 19.62 -0.27
CA ASP A 38 -0.85 19.66 -1.70
C ASP A 38 -0.31 18.32 -2.22
N ILE A 39 0.48 17.60 -1.41
CA ILE A 39 0.99 16.26 -1.76
C ILE A 39 -0.14 15.24 -1.82
N LYS A 40 -1.09 15.30 -0.87
CA LYS A 40 -2.29 14.46 -0.89
C LYS A 40 -3.11 14.70 -2.16
N ASP A 41 -3.30 15.97 -2.53
CA ASP A 41 -4.08 16.34 -3.72
C ASP A 41 -3.40 15.90 -5.01
N LYS A 42 -2.07 16.05 -5.11
CA LYS A 42 -1.26 15.51 -6.22
C LYS A 42 -1.39 14.00 -6.33
N LEU A 43 -1.29 13.26 -5.22
CA LEU A 43 -1.45 11.80 -5.22
C LEU A 43 -2.85 11.38 -5.69
N HIS A 44 -3.89 12.10 -5.27
CA HIS A 44 -5.24 11.86 -5.75
C HIS A 44 -5.38 12.14 -7.25
N ALA A 45 -4.91 13.29 -7.73
CA ALA A 45 -4.95 13.65 -9.14
C ALA A 45 -4.21 12.63 -10.01
N LEU A 46 -3.00 12.21 -9.60
CA LEU A 46 -2.23 11.17 -10.29
C LEU A 46 -2.98 9.84 -10.35
N SER A 47 -3.67 9.45 -9.28
CA SER A 47 -4.48 8.22 -9.25
C SER A 47 -5.61 8.27 -10.27
N VAL A 48 -6.26 9.42 -10.42
CA VAL A 48 -7.32 9.63 -11.41
C VAL A 48 -6.76 9.59 -12.83
N VAL A 49 -5.73 10.40 -13.12
CA VAL A 49 -5.17 10.54 -14.47
C VAL A 49 -4.55 9.23 -14.98
N SER A 50 -3.85 8.49 -14.11
CA SER A 50 -3.21 7.23 -14.51
C SER A 50 -4.15 6.02 -14.46
N ALA A 51 -5.37 6.17 -13.93
CA ALA A 51 -6.27 5.07 -13.61
C ALA A 51 -5.63 3.98 -12.72
N ARG A 52 -4.69 4.37 -11.85
CA ARG A 52 -3.99 3.47 -10.91
C ARG A 52 -4.41 3.80 -9.48
N PRO A 53 -4.60 2.78 -8.62
CA PRO A 53 -4.90 3.04 -7.21
C PRO A 53 -3.70 3.70 -6.51
N GLN A 54 -3.96 4.58 -5.53
CA GLN A 54 -2.92 5.34 -4.82
C GLN A 54 -1.84 4.47 -4.18
N TRP A 55 -2.20 3.31 -3.61
CA TRP A 55 -1.22 2.39 -3.01
C TRP A 55 -0.17 1.95 -4.05
N ARG A 56 -0.58 1.74 -5.30
CA ARG A 56 0.29 1.29 -6.38
C ARG A 56 1.23 2.41 -6.82
N LEU A 57 0.74 3.65 -6.85
CA LEU A 57 1.59 4.81 -7.13
C LEU A 57 2.67 5.00 -6.05
N ILE A 58 2.30 4.82 -4.77
CA ILE A 58 3.26 4.91 -3.66
C ILE A 58 4.30 3.81 -3.77
N SER A 59 3.89 2.55 -4.02
CA SER A 59 4.84 1.44 -4.19
C SER A 59 5.83 1.70 -5.34
N ASP A 60 5.32 2.11 -6.50
CA ASP A 60 6.17 2.45 -7.65
C ASP A 60 7.13 3.60 -7.34
N ALA A 61 6.67 4.64 -6.66
CA ALA A 61 7.50 5.79 -6.30
C ALA A 61 8.65 5.40 -5.36
N ILE A 62 8.39 4.50 -4.41
CA ILE A 62 9.42 3.95 -3.51
C ILE A 62 10.48 3.19 -4.31
N GLU A 63 10.07 2.30 -5.22
CA GLU A 63 11.00 1.52 -6.06
C GLU A 63 11.82 2.42 -6.99
N CYS A 64 11.19 3.44 -7.59
CA CYS A 64 11.90 4.41 -8.43
C CYS A 64 12.91 5.21 -7.60
N TYR A 65 12.50 5.69 -6.42
CA TYR A 65 13.39 6.43 -5.52
C TYR A 65 14.59 5.59 -5.08
N LEU A 66 14.37 4.32 -4.71
CA LEU A 66 15.43 3.40 -4.30
C LEU A 66 16.40 3.13 -5.46
N ARG A 67 15.89 2.85 -6.66
CA ARG A 67 16.71 2.59 -7.85
C ARG A 67 17.61 3.77 -8.22
N GLU A 68 17.20 4.99 -7.92
CA GLU A 68 17.96 6.22 -8.17
C GLU A 68 19.01 6.53 -7.09
N GLN A 69 19.01 5.82 -5.97
CA GLN A 69 20.04 6.00 -4.93
C GLN A 69 21.37 5.37 -5.34
N PRO A 70 22.50 5.83 -4.77
CA PRO A 70 23.77 5.14 -4.97
C PRO A 70 23.76 3.74 -4.33
N GLU A 71 24.63 2.86 -4.83
CA GLU A 71 24.65 1.45 -4.44
C GLU A 71 24.80 1.21 -2.91
N PRO A 72 25.65 1.95 -2.17
CA PRO A 72 25.78 1.77 -0.73
C PRO A 72 24.45 2.00 0.03
N GLU A 73 23.68 3.01 -0.36
CA GLU A 73 22.38 3.34 0.22
C GLU A 73 21.34 2.27 -0.11
N GLN A 74 21.34 1.75 -1.35
CA GLN A 74 20.47 0.63 -1.73
C GLN A 74 20.75 -0.60 -0.85
N ARG A 75 22.02 -0.98 -0.72
CA ARG A 75 22.45 -2.12 0.13
C ARG A 75 22.04 -1.91 1.60
N MET A 76 22.18 -0.70 2.12
CA MET A 76 21.79 -0.37 3.49
C MET A 76 20.28 -0.56 3.71
N VAL A 77 19.45 -0.15 2.75
CA VAL A 77 17.99 -0.37 2.80
C VAL A 77 17.67 -1.87 2.82
N ASP A 78 18.30 -2.66 1.95
CA ASP A 78 18.08 -4.11 1.87
C ASP A 78 18.43 -4.81 3.19
N GLU A 79 19.55 -4.46 3.81
CA GLU A 79 19.94 -4.99 5.11
C GLU A 79 18.90 -4.67 6.20
N LEU A 80 18.40 -3.44 6.24
CA LEU A 80 17.40 -3.02 7.23
C LEU A 80 16.08 -3.77 7.04
N VAL A 81 15.65 -3.95 5.79
CA VAL A 81 14.46 -4.76 5.45
C VAL A 81 14.65 -6.21 5.91
N GLY A 82 15.81 -6.81 5.66
CA GLY A 82 16.13 -8.16 6.11
C GLY A 82 16.03 -8.31 7.63
N ARG A 83 16.62 -7.37 8.39
CA ARG A 83 16.55 -7.35 9.86
C ARG A 83 15.12 -7.17 10.37
N SER A 84 14.32 -6.31 9.74
CA SER A 84 12.92 -6.09 10.12
C SER A 84 12.07 -7.35 9.88
N ARG A 85 12.25 -8.04 8.77
CA ARG A 85 11.52 -9.29 8.46
C ARG A 85 11.84 -10.38 9.48
N ALA A 86 13.12 -10.59 9.80
CA ALA A 86 13.54 -11.56 10.81
C ALA A 86 12.90 -11.28 12.18
N ARG A 87 12.80 -10.00 12.56
CA ARG A 87 12.16 -9.57 13.81
C ARG A 87 10.66 -9.86 13.83
N ASN A 88 9.96 -9.54 12.75
CA ASN A 88 8.52 -9.78 12.63
C ASN A 88 8.16 -11.28 12.65
N LEU A 89 9.00 -12.13 12.04
CA LEU A 89 8.81 -13.59 12.09
C LEU A 89 8.95 -14.12 13.52
N ARG A 90 9.95 -13.66 14.27
CA ARG A 90 10.14 -14.04 15.68
C ARG A 90 8.99 -13.58 16.58
N ALA A 91 8.45 -12.38 16.34
CA ALA A 91 7.33 -11.86 17.12
C ALA A 91 6.04 -12.67 16.91
N ARG A 92 5.80 -13.16 15.68
CA ARG A 92 4.64 -13.99 15.36
C ARG A 92 4.73 -15.40 15.95
N GLY A 93 5.89 -16.05 15.88
CA GLY A 93 6.09 -17.40 16.43
C GLY A 93 6.11 -17.49 17.97
N LYS A 94 5.97 -16.36 18.68
CA LYS A 94 5.87 -16.31 20.14
C LYS A 94 4.42 -16.14 20.63
N ASN A 95 3.48 -16.03 19.70
CA ASN A 95 2.06 -15.74 19.95
C ASN A 95 1.13 -16.87 19.48
N ASP A 96 1.71 -18.02 19.12
CA ASP A 96 1.10 -19.35 18.94
C ASP A 96 1.57 -20.27 20.08
#